data_AF-A0A7Y2UNU8-F1
#
_entry.id   AF-A0A7Y2UNU8-F1
#
_cell.length_a   1.000
_cell.length_b   1.000
_cell.length_c   1.000
_cell.angle_alpha   90.00
_cell.angle_beta   90.00
_cell.angle_gamma   90.00
#
_symmetry.space_group_name_H-M   'P 1'
#
loop_
_entity.id
_entity.type
_entity.pdbx_description
1 polymer ?
#
loop_
_entity_poly.entity_id
_entity_poly.type
_entity_poly.pdbx_seq_one_letter_code
_entity_poly.pdbx_strand_id
1 'polypeptide(L)'
;MRRIEVIVRKTKESATLFLGFALTLFVALGSGWASDAEDEQTLLADFKKGSHVALMRHALAPGIGDPENFRLDDCSTQRNLSQTGRDQAVKIGARLKEAGIGSADVFTSQWCRCLETERC
;
A
#
# COMPACT_ATOMS: atom_id res chain seq x y z
N MET A 1 -6.65 28.82 -14.43
CA MET A 1 -7.09 27.47 -14.03
C MET A 1 -7.29 27.51 -12.52
N ARG A 2 -8.51 27.25 -12.03
CA ARG A 2 -8.99 27.71 -10.73
C ARG A 2 -8.40 26.90 -9.57
N ARG A 3 -7.77 27.62 -8.64
CA ARG A 3 -7.40 27.20 -7.28
C ARG A 3 -8.69 26.80 -6.55
N ILE A 4 -8.87 25.51 -6.25
CA ILE A 4 -9.92 25.05 -5.35
C ILE A 4 -9.34 25.12 -3.94
N GLU A 5 -9.76 26.14 -3.21
CA GLU A 5 -9.51 26.24 -1.77
C GLU A 5 -10.36 25.20 -1.05
N VAL A 6 -9.71 24.28 -0.35
CA VAL A 6 -10.38 23.31 0.53
C VAL A 6 -10.81 24.05 1.80
N ILE A 7 -12.08 24.45 1.85
CA ILE A 7 -12.70 24.95 3.08
C ILE A 7 -13.13 23.73 3.91
N VAL A 8 -12.28 23.30 4.85
CA VAL A 8 -12.68 22.37 5.91
C VAL A 8 -13.50 23.15 6.93
N ARG A 9 -14.83 23.01 6.91
CA ARG A 9 -15.68 23.46 8.02
C ARG A 9 -15.75 22.36 9.08
N LYS A 10 -15.00 22.53 10.17
CA LYS A 10 -15.17 21.74 11.40
C LYS A 10 -16.45 22.18 12.10
N THR A 11 -17.28 21.22 12.50
CA THR A 11 -18.55 21.42 13.21
C THR A 11 -18.33 21.95 14.63
N LYS A 12 -19.33 22.68 15.12
CA LYS A 12 -19.39 23.44 16.38
C LYS A 12 -19.01 22.61 17.61
N GLU A 13 -18.22 23.20 18.50
CA GLU A 13 -18.17 22.80 19.91
C GLU A 13 -18.67 23.98 20.75
N SER A 14 -19.75 23.72 21.50
CA SER A 14 -20.35 24.68 22.44
C SER A 14 -19.49 24.81 23.68
N ALA A 15 -19.31 26.06 24.10
CA ALA A 15 -18.49 26.48 25.24
C ALA A 15 -18.92 25.87 26.59
N THR A 16 -17.94 25.54 27.43
CA THR A 16 -18.02 25.73 28.88
C THR A 16 -16.60 26.01 29.39
N LEU A 17 -16.52 26.92 30.35
CA LEU A 17 -15.49 27.91 30.55
C LEU A 17 -14.74 27.68 31.88
N PHE A 18 -13.41 27.81 31.83
CA PHE A 18 -12.45 28.09 32.91
C PHE A 18 -12.58 27.39 34.29
N LEU A 19 -11.87 26.27 34.48
CA LEU A 19 -11.13 25.99 35.73
C LEU A 19 -10.13 24.82 35.55
N GLY A 20 -8.88 25.08 35.15
CA GLY A 20 -7.90 23.97 35.01
C GLY A 20 -6.51 24.32 34.48
N PHE A 21 -6.04 25.55 34.67
CA PHE A 21 -4.80 26.05 34.07
C PHE A 21 -3.49 25.43 34.63
N ALA A 22 -3.60 24.47 35.57
CA ALA A 22 -2.44 23.76 36.14
C ALA A 22 -2.25 22.32 35.60
N LEU A 23 -3.22 21.75 34.86
CA LEU A 23 -3.10 20.42 34.25
C LEU A 23 -2.60 20.50 32.79
N THR A 24 -2.56 21.69 32.20
CA THR A 24 -2.26 21.94 30.79
C THR A 24 -0.78 21.84 30.41
N LEU A 25 0.16 21.83 31.37
CA LEU A 25 1.61 21.75 31.05
C LEU A 25 2.14 20.30 30.98
N PHE A 26 1.44 19.32 31.54
CA PHE A 26 1.86 17.90 31.51
C PHE A 26 1.37 17.15 30.25
N VAL A 27 0.32 17.65 29.59
CA VAL A 27 -0.23 17.04 28.37
C VAL A 27 0.55 17.43 27.11
N ALA A 28 1.28 18.56 27.13
CA ALA A 28 1.96 19.08 25.95
C ALA A 28 3.26 18.33 25.56
N LEU A 29 3.90 17.59 26.48
CA LEU A 29 5.10 16.79 26.18
C LEU A 29 4.80 15.33 25.77
N GLY A 30 3.54 14.87 25.96
CA GLY A 30 3.12 13.50 25.67
C GLY A 30 2.50 13.30 24.29
N SER A 31 2.46 14.34 23.44
CA SER A 31 2.03 14.21 22.05
C SER A 31 3.14 13.54 21.24
N GLY A 32 3.34 12.25 21.53
CA GLY A 32 4.09 11.37 20.65
C GLY A 32 3.54 11.55 19.24
N TRP A 33 4.43 11.62 18.28
CA TRP A 33 4.09 11.65 16.87
C TRP A 33 3.15 10.46 16.59
N ALA A 34 1.85 10.72 16.50
CA ALA A 34 0.93 9.78 15.92
C ALA A 34 1.31 9.71 14.45
N SER A 35 1.97 8.64 14.05
CA SER A 35 2.02 8.29 12.64
C SER A 35 0.58 8.02 12.23
N ASP A 36 0.05 8.79 11.28
CA ASP A 36 -1.12 8.37 10.50
C ASP A 36 -0.71 7.13 9.71
N ALA A 37 -0.70 5.97 10.38
CA ALA A 37 -0.82 4.70 9.70
C ALA A 37 -2.28 4.65 9.26
N GLU A 38 -2.53 4.99 7.99
CA GLU A 38 -3.83 4.70 7.38
C GLU A 38 -4.12 3.22 7.59
N ASP A 39 -5.28 2.96 8.18
CA ASP A 39 -5.70 1.61 8.49
C ASP A 39 -5.80 0.79 7.20
N GLU A 40 -5.21 -0.41 7.21
CA GLU A 40 -5.17 -1.29 6.03
C GLU A 40 -6.58 -1.56 5.49
N GLN A 41 -7.58 -1.70 6.37
CA GLN A 41 -8.95 -1.92 5.92
C GLN A 41 -9.53 -0.69 5.21
N THR A 42 -9.14 0.52 5.63
CA THR A 42 -9.51 1.77 4.95
C THR A 42 -8.89 1.81 3.54
N LEU A 43 -7.59 1.51 3.41
CA LEU A 43 -6.91 1.47 2.12
C LEU A 43 -7.51 0.43 1.17
N LEU A 44 -7.81 -0.77 1.67
CA LEU A 44 -8.43 -1.84 0.88
C LEU A 44 -9.85 -1.47 0.47
N ALA A 45 -10.62 -0.82 1.34
CA ALA A 45 -11.96 -0.34 1.02
C ALA A 45 -11.93 0.74 -0.07
N ASP A 46 -10.96 1.65 -0.02
CA ASP A 46 -10.81 2.71 -1.01
C ASP A 46 -10.26 2.20 -2.35
N PHE A 47 -9.35 1.22 -2.32
CA PHE A 47 -8.92 0.49 -3.51
C PHE A 47 -10.09 -0.24 -4.17
N LYS A 48 -10.94 -0.92 -3.39
CA LYS A 48 -12.14 -1.60 -3.89
C LYS A 48 -13.17 -0.65 -4.53
N LYS A 49 -13.22 0.62 -4.11
CA LYS A 49 -14.07 1.66 -4.73
C LYS A 49 -13.54 2.14 -6.08
N GLY A 50 -12.30 1.79 -6.46
CA GLY A 50 -11.68 2.19 -7.72
C GLY A 50 -11.13 3.62 -7.72
N SER A 51 -11.05 4.29 -6.57
CA SER A 51 -10.46 5.63 -6.45
C SER A 51 -8.94 5.60 -6.25
N HIS A 52 -8.36 4.42 -6.09
CA HIS A 52 -6.94 4.21 -5.79
C HIS A 52 -6.33 3.15 -6.70
N VAL A 53 -5.00 3.17 -6.80
CA VAL A 53 -4.20 2.16 -7.51
C VAL A 53 -3.21 1.56 -6.52
N ALA A 54 -3.12 0.23 -6.50
CA ALA A 54 -2.10 -0.49 -5.75
C ALA A 54 -0.83 -0.61 -6.62
N LEU A 55 0.31 -0.16 -6.09
CA LEU A 55 1.61 -0.34 -6.72
C LEU A 55 2.43 -1.37 -5.95
N MET A 56 2.92 -2.39 -6.65
CA MET A 56 3.66 -3.49 -6.04
C MET A 56 4.93 -3.80 -6.83
N ARG A 57 6.03 -4.06 -6.11
CA ARG A 57 7.21 -4.69 -6.69
C ARG A 57 6.98 -6.18 -6.82
N HIS A 58 7.55 -6.82 -7.83
CA HIS A 58 7.59 -8.28 -7.92
C HIS A 58 7.99 -8.92 -6.58
N ALA A 59 7.48 -10.12 -6.31
CA ALA A 59 7.82 -10.90 -5.13
C ALA A 59 9.30 -11.31 -5.16
N LEU A 60 9.79 -11.98 -4.11
CA LEU A 60 11.22 -12.24 -3.95
C LEU A 60 11.82 -13.02 -5.14
N ALA A 61 12.74 -12.35 -5.84
CA ALA A 61 13.63 -12.93 -6.84
C ALA A 61 15.08 -12.70 -6.37
N PRO A 62 15.83 -13.74 -5.97
CA PRO A 62 17.14 -13.60 -5.35
C PRO A 62 18.19 -13.09 -6.33
N GLY A 63 19.19 -12.35 -5.83
CA GLY A 63 20.24 -11.74 -6.65
C GLY A 63 19.89 -10.33 -7.13
N ILE A 64 20.78 -9.77 -7.96
CA ILE A 64 20.69 -8.40 -8.47
C ILE A 64 20.85 -8.45 -9.99
N GLY A 65 19.95 -7.76 -10.71
CA GLY A 65 19.97 -7.73 -12.19
C GLY A 65 19.52 -9.04 -12.82
N ASP A 66 19.42 -9.06 -14.15
CA ASP A 66 19.25 -10.29 -14.93
C ASP A 66 20.64 -10.75 -15.44
N PRO A 67 20.81 -12.04 -15.79
CA PRO A 67 22.04 -12.52 -16.43
C PRO A 67 22.38 -11.74 -17.71
N GLU A 68 23.66 -11.66 -18.08
CA GLU A 68 24.13 -10.81 -19.20
C GLU A 68 23.43 -11.09 -20.54
N ASN A 69 23.06 -12.35 -20.80
CA ASN A 69 22.41 -12.79 -22.04
C ASN A 69 20.95 -13.21 -21.83
N PHE A 70 20.24 -12.61 -20.87
CA PHE A 70 18.83 -12.93 -20.67
C PHE A 70 17.99 -12.57 -21.90
N ARG A 71 16.92 -13.33 -22.11
CA ARG A 71 15.95 -13.08 -23.17
C ARG A 71 14.56 -12.88 -22.56
N LEU A 72 13.83 -11.88 -23.03
CA LEU A 72 12.48 -11.57 -22.53
C LEU A 72 11.47 -12.69 -22.80
N ASP A 73 11.66 -13.45 -23.87
CA ASP A 73 10.80 -14.57 -24.29
C ASP A 73 11.16 -15.92 -23.64
N ASP A 74 12.30 -16.00 -22.92
CA ASP A 74 12.76 -17.21 -22.27
C ASP A 74 13.05 -16.98 -20.78
N CYS A 75 12.08 -17.34 -19.94
CA CYS A 75 12.21 -17.22 -18.50
C CYS A 75 13.38 -18.02 -17.92
N SER A 76 13.84 -19.11 -18.56
CA SER A 76 14.97 -19.90 -18.04
C SER A 76 16.28 -19.12 -18.00
N THR A 77 16.37 -18.03 -18.78
CA THR A 77 17.54 -17.15 -18.86
C THR A 77 17.44 -15.91 -17.97
N GLN A 78 16.32 -15.72 -17.25
CA GLN A 78 16.06 -14.54 -16.43
C GLN A 78 16.29 -14.81 -14.94
N ARG A 79 16.41 -13.73 -14.16
CA ARG A 79 16.29 -13.79 -12.70
C ARG A 79 14.81 -13.92 -12.32
N ASN A 80 14.45 -15.10 -11.83
CA ASN A 80 13.07 -15.50 -11.52
C ASN A 80 12.76 -15.48 -10.02
N LEU A 81 11.49 -15.69 -9.66
CA LEU A 81 11.09 -15.83 -8.27
C LEU A 81 11.73 -17.07 -7.64
N SER A 82 12.12 -16.94 -6.37
CA SER A 82 12.40 -18.11 -5.54
C SER A 82 11.09 -18.78 -5.13
N GLN A 83 11.20 -19.97 -4.51
CA GLN A 83 10.02 -20.60 -3.91
C GLN A 83 9.37 -19.70 -2.86
N THR A 84 10.18 -19.06 -2.01
CA THR A 84 9.69 -18.06 -1.06
C THR A 84 9.00 -16.88 -1.75
N GLY A 85 9.48 -16.44 -2.91
CA GLY A 85 8.82 -15.41 -3.72
C GLY A 85 7.47 -15.84 -4.24
N ARG A 86 7.34 -17.08 -4.74
CA ARG A 86 6.04 -17.65 -5.12
C ARG A 86 5.09 -17.72 -3.93
N ASP A 87 5.56 -18.20 -2.78
CA ASP A 87 4.74 -18.29 -1.57
C ASP A 87 4.28 -16.89 -1.09
N GLN A 88 5.12 -15.86 -1.27
CA GLN A 88 4.74 -14.47 -1.02
C GLN A 88 3.63 -14.00 -1.98
N ALA A 89 3.78 -14.24 -3.27
CA ALA A 89 2.78 -13.84 -4.27
C ALA A 89 1.41 -14.51 -4.00
N VAL A 90 1.40 -15.81 -3.70
CA VAL A 90 0.17 -16.53 -3.31
C VAL A 90 -0.48 -15.89 -2.06
N LYS A 91 0.30 -15.56 -1.03
CA LYS A 91 -0.22 -14.92 0.18
C LYS A 91 -0.80 -13.53 -0.08
N ILE A 92 -0.16 -12.76 -0.95
CA ILE A 92 -0.65 -11.44 -1.38
C ILE A 92 -1.99 -11.60 -2.11
N GLY A 93 -2.06 -12.52 -3.08
CA GLY A 93 -3.29 -12.80 -3.83
C GLY A 93 -4.42 -13.27 -2.91
N ALA A 94 -4.13 -14.14 -1.93
CA ALA A 94 -5.10 -14.58 -0.93
C ALA A 94 -5.61 -13.41 -0.08
N ARG A 95 -4.73 -12.53 0.41
CA ARG A 95 -5.11 -11.36 1.21
C ARG A 95 -6.01 -10.39 0.44
N LEU A 96 -5.72 -10.13 -0.84
CA LEU A 96 -6.55 -9.30 -1.69
C LEU A 96 -7.95 -9.92 -1.90
N LYS A 97 -8.01 -11.24 -2.13
CA LYS A 97 -9.27 -11.97 -2.25
C LYS A 97 -10.09 -11.92 -0.96
N GLU A 98 -9.46 -12.12 0.20
CA GLU A 98 -10.09 -12.00 1.53
C GLU A 98 -10.64 -10.59 1.77
N ALA A 99 -9.97 -9.55 1.28
CA ALA A 99 -10.45 -8.17 1.30
C ALA A 99 -11.60 -7.90 0.30
N GLY A 100 -12.02 -8.91 -0.46
CA GLY A 100 -13.10 -8.82 -1.44
C GLY A 100 -12.69 -8.17 -2.76
N ILE A 101 -11.39 -8.18 -3.09
CA ILE A 101 -10.85 -7.77 -4.39
C ILE A 101 -10.63 -9.06 -5.21
N GLY A 102 -11.71 -9.54 -5.84
CA GLY A 102 -11.69 -10.77 -6.64
C GLY A 102 -11.13 -10.57 -8.06
N SER A 103 -11.14 -9.34 -8.56
CA SER A 103 -10.63 -8.95 -9.87
C SER A 103 -10.20 -7.49 -9.85
N ALA A 104 -9.09 -7.17 -10.50
CA ALA A 104 -8.62 -5.82 -10.76
C ALA A 104 -7.91 -5.79 -12.12
N ASP A 105 -7.85 -4.63 -12.76
CA ASP A 105 -6.98 -4.47 -13.92
C ASP A 105 -5.52 -4.53 -13.45
N VAL A 106 -4.80 -5.57 -13.86
CA VAL A 106 -3.39 -5.76 -13.47
C VAL A 106 -2.48 -5.40 -14.62
N PHE A 107 -1.62 -4.41 -14.39
CA PHE A 107 -0.57 -4.01 -15.31
C PHE A 107 0.78 -4.50 -14.79
N THR A 108 1.51 -5.23 -15.63
CA THR A 108 2.77 -5.88 -15.24
C THR A 108 3.85 -5.62 -16.28
N SER A 109 5.11 -5.70 -15.86
CA SER A 109 6.24 -5.60 -16.77
C SER A 109 6.44 -6.92 -17.53
N GLN A 110 7.30 -6.90 -18.56
CA GLN A 110 7.58 -8.08 -19.38
C GLN A 110 8.49 -9.12 -18.69
N TRP A 111 9.10 -8.79 -17.54
CA TRP A 111 10.01 -9.71 -16.87
C TRP A 111 9.25 -10.85 -16.20
N CYS A 112 9.77 -12.07 -16.31
CA CYS A 112 9.09 -13.27 -15.84
C CYS A 112 8.78 -13.22 -14.35
N ARG A 113 9.65 -12.65 -13.51
CA ARG A 113 9.38 -12.43 -12.08
C ARG A 113 8.15 -11.54 -11.81
N CYS A 114 7.86 -10.57 -12.67
CA CYS A 114 6.66 -9.72 -12.55
C CYS A 114 5.41 -10.47 -13.03
N LEU A 115 5.50 -11.18 -14.16
CA LEU A 115 4.43 -12.02 -14.68
C LEU A 115 4.06 -13.16 -13.70
N GLU A 116 5.06 -13.82 -13.11
CA GLU A 116 4.86 -14.90 -12.14
C GLU A 116 4.23 -14.36 -10.85
N THR A 117 4.60 -13.15 -10.40
CA THR A 117 3.98 -12.51 -9.23
C THR A 117 2.48 -12.24 -9.45
N GLU A 118 2.09 -11.88 -10.67
CA GLU A 118 0.67 -11.61 -11.03
C GLU A 118 -0.16 -12.89 -11.14
N ARG A 119 0.44 -14.02 -11.52
CA ARG A 119 -0.26 -15.29 -11.76
C ARG A 119 -0.49 -16.15 -10.51
N CYS A 120 0.35 -16.00 -9.49
CA CYS A 120 0.30 -16.78 -8.24
C CYS A 120 -0.86 -16.34 -7.34
#